data_AF-A0A2S0LC07-F1
#
_entry.id   AF-A0A2S0LC07-F1
#
_cell.length_a   1.000
_cell.length_b   1.000
_cell.length_c   1.000
_cell.angle_alpha   90.00
_cell.angle_beta   90.00
_cell.angle_gamma   90.00
#
_symmetry.space_group_name_H-M   'P 1'
#
loop_
_entity.id
_entity.type
_entity.pdbx_description
1 polymer ?
#
loop_
_entity_poly.entity_id
_entity_poly.type
_entity_poly.pdbx_seq_one_letter_code
_entity_poly.pdbx_strand_id
1 'polypeptide(L)'
;MGFFSSLKGQLGRDTGRFISNKIFGVRHAIRFQNISAAGSLLNKVTEEVDSLKTELINSSNKKHFQKKASKIAEMKVPKQKDPLIDMLNFLVVEVSSNNWDNISNDDSEVSKYSNVYLDAVLEKYEQCLFFLVTKFPNATIEIEMYKRQLRKVKRKRFLQKYWLFLVAILLVSVFLLCYI
;
A
#
# COMPACT_ATOMS: atom_id res chain seq x y z
N MET A 1 -54.23 35.22 43.89
CA MET A 1 -52.89 35.04 44.50
C MET A 1 -52.20 33.83 43.87
N GLY A 2 -51.33 33.98 42.87
CA GLY A 2 -50.80 32.81 42.13
C GLY A 2 -49.38 32.92 41.55
N PHE A 3 -48.76 34.11 41.50
CA PHE A 3 -47.42 34.27 40.93
C PHE A 3 -46.30 33.97 41.94
N PHE A 4 -46.41 34.44 43.18
CA PHE A 4 -45.38 34.24 44.21
C PHE A 4 -45.28 32.79 44.69
N SER A 5 -46.38 32.03 44.67
CA SER A 5 -46.38 30.60 45.00
C SER A 5 -45.71 29.77 43.90
N SER A 6 -45.91 30.12 42.62
CA SER A 6 -45.25 29.46 41.48
C SER A 6 -43.75 29.74 41.44
N LEU A 7 -43.34 30.99 41.72
CA LEU A 7 -41.92 31.36 41.82
C LEU A 7 -41.22 30.66 42.99
N LYS A 8 -41.85 30.60 44.18
CA LYS A 8 -41.30 29.88 45.34
C LYS A 8 -41.21 28.38 45.09
N GLY A 9 -42.16 27.79 44.35
CA GLY A 9 -42.13 26.40 43.93
C GLY A 9 -41.01 26.08 42.93
N GLN A 10 -40.76 26.97 41.97
CA GLN A 10 -39.63 26.83 41.03
C GLN A 10 -38.28 27.02 41.71
N LEU A 11 -38.11 28.10 42.47
CA LEU A 11 -36.87 28.36 43.23
C LEU A 11 -36.57 27.23 44.22
N GLY A 12 -37.57 26.73 44.94
CA GLY A 12 -37.39 25.60 45.85
C GLY A 12 -36.95 24.32 45.15
N ARG A 13 -37.50 24.01 43.96
CA ARG A 13 -37.09 22.86 43.15
C ARG A 13 -35.68 23.01 42.63
N ASP A 14 -35.32 24.17 42.10
CA ASP A 14 -34.01 24.39 41.49
C ASP A 14 -32.89 24.49 42.54
N THR A 15 -33.16 25.13 43.68
CA THR A 15 -32.23 25.13 44.82
C THR A 15 -32.08 23.72 45.42
N GLY A 16 -33.19 22.98 45.57
CA GLY A 16 -33.15 21.59 46.04
C GLY A 16 -32.32 20.68 45.12
N ARG A 17 -32.45 20.86 43.80
CA ARG A 17 -31.67 20.12 42.79
C ARG A 17 -30.19 20.50 42.83
N PHE A 18 -29.86 21.77 43.02
CA PHE A 18 -28.48 22.23 43.12
C PHE A 18 -27.78 21.73 44.38
N ILE A 19 -28.44 21.80 45.54
CA ILE A 19 -27.92 21.29 46.82
C ILE A 19 -27.78 19.77 46.74
N SER A 20 -28.76 19.06 46.17
CA SER A 20 -28.70 17.61 45.98
C SER A 20 -27.54 17.19 45.07
N ASN A 21 -27.32 17.87 43.94
CA ASN A 21 -26.17 17.59 43.05
C ASN A 21 -24.82 17.87 43.73
N LYS A 22 -24.74 18.89 44.59
CA LYS A 22 -23.51 19.25 45.30
C LYS A 22 -23.17 18.28 46.44
N ILE A 23 -24.18 17.71 47.12
CA ILE A 23 -24.00 16.79 48.25
C ILE A 23 -23.82 15.33 47.79
N PHE A 24 -24.64 14.87 46.85
CA PHE A 24 -24.69 13.45 46.48
C PHE A 24 -23.87 13.11 45.24
N GLY A 25 -23.35 14.12 44.52
CA GLY A 25 -22.71 13.94 43.23
C GLY A 25 -23.67 13.32 42.20
N VAL A 26 -23.19 13.13 40.97
CA VAL A 26 -23.98 12.57 39.85
C VAL A 26 -24.16 11.04 40.00
N ARG A 27 -24.58 10.57 41.19
CA ARG A 27 -24.68 9.14 41.50
C ARG A 27 -26.08 8.53 41.33
N HIS A 28 -27.12 9.32 41.09
CA HIS A 28 -28.50 8.80 41.15
C HIS A 28 -29.36 8.91 39.89
N ALA A 29 -28.91 9.52 38.79
CA ALA A 29 -29.66 9.47 37.54
C ALA A 29 -28.81 9.86 36.33
N ILE A 30 -27.79 9.06 35.99
CA ILE A 30 -27.34 9.05 34.60
C ILE A 30 -28.37 8.21 33.87
N ARG A 31 -29.33 8.85 33.19
CA ARG A 31 -30.09 8.16 32.15
C ARG A 31 -29.06 7.73 31.12
N PHE A 32 -28.79 6.43 31.00
CA PHE A 32 -27.98 5.88 29.91
C PHE A 32 -28.75 6.10 28.60
N GLN A 33 -28.65 7.30 28.04
CA GLN A 33 -29.22 7.61 26.73
C GLN A 33 -28.31 6.98 25.67
N ASN A 34 -28.83 5.91 25.07
CA ASN A 34 -28.41 5.33 23.80
C ASN A 34 -26.91 5.00 23.67
N ILE A 35 -26.43 4.08 24.50
CA ILE A 35 -25.12 3.41 24.32
C ILE A 35 -25.00 2.82 22.91
N SER A 36 -26.11 2.38 22.31
CA SER A 36 -26.17 1.90 20.92
C SER A 36 -25.89 3.00 19.88
N ALA A 37 -26.42 4.21 20.07
CA ALA A 37 -26.16 5.34 19.18
C ALA A 37 -24.70 5.81 19.30
N ALA A 38 -24.18 5.92 20.53
CA ALA A 38 -22.79 6.25 20.77
C ALA A 38 -21.83 5.19 20.18
N GLY A 39 -22.13 3.89 20.33
CA GLY A 39 -21.36 2.81 19.73
C GLY A 39 -21.39 2.84 18.20
N SER A 40 -22.54 3.13 17.59
CA SER A 40 -22.64 3.27 16.12
C SER A 40 -21.86 4.46 15.57
N LEU A 41 -21.79 5.57 16.32
CA LEU A 41 -20.99 6.74 15.95
C LEU A 41 -19.50 6.47 16.10
N LEU A 42 -19.11 5.79 17.19
CA LEU A 42 -17.71 5.38 17.39
C LEU A 42 -17.25 4.42 16.28
N ASN A 43 -18.07 3.45 15.90
CA ASN A 43 -17.74 2.53 14.81
C ASN A 43 -17.57 3.26 13.47
N LYS A 44 -18.46 4.22 13.16
CA LYS A 44 -18.31 5.05 11.96
C LYS A 44 -17.04 5.90 11.98
N VAL A 45 -16.74 6.52 13.13
CA VAL A 45 -15.52 7.31 13.29
C VAL A 45 -14.28 6.42 13.18
N THR A 46 -14.28 5.19 13.71
CA THR A 46 -13.15 4.27 13.53
C THR A 46 -12.98 3.84 12.09
N GLU A 47 -14.07 3.55 11.36
CA GLU A 47 -14.03 3.21 9.93
C GLU A 47 -13.50 4.38 9.09
N GLU A 48 -13.92 5.61 9.38
CA GLU A 48 -13.41 6.83 8.73
C GLU A 48 -11.93 7.09 9.03
N VAL A 49 -11.49 6.88 10.27
CA VAL A 49 -10.08 7.04 10.64
C VAL A 49 -9.22 5.97 9.96
N ASP A 50 -9.70 4.74 9.85
CA ASP A 50 -8.99 3.65 9.17
C ASP A 50 -8.92 3.89 7.65
N SER A 51 -9.99 4.41 7.04
CA SER A 51 -9.97 4.78 5.61
C SER A 51 -9.01 5.95 5.32
N LEU A 52 -8.99 6.98 6.17
CA LEU A 52 -8.03 8.09 6.05
C LEU A 52 -6.59 7.63 6.26
N LYS A 53 -6.36 6.72 7.21
CA LYS A 53 -5.02 6.17 7.48
C LYS A 53 -4.53 5.34 6.29
N THR A 54 -5.39 4.51 5.70
CA THR A 54 -5.04 3.73 4.51
C THR A 54 -4.77 4.64 3.31
N GLU A 55 -5.57 5.68 3.09
CA GLU A 55 -5.35 6.66 2.03
C GLU A 55 -4.01 7.43 2.21
N LEU A 56 -3.70 7.85 3.43
CA LEU A 56 -2.44 8.51 3.76
C LEU A 56 -1.23 7.60 3.48
N ILE A 57 -1.29 6.34 3.93
CA ILE A 57 -0.25 5.33 3.68
C ILE A 57 -0.08 5.11 2.18
N ASN A 58 -1.18 4.97 1.43
CA ASN A 58 -1.16 4.79 -0.02
C ASN A 58 -0.53 5.99 -0.74
N SER A 59 -0.90 7.21 -0.35
CA SER A 59 -0.32 8.44 -0.92
C SER A 59 1.18 8.58 -0.64
N SER A 60 1.62 8.16 0.55
CA SER A 60 3.03 8.15 0.95
C SER A 60 3.82 7.12 0.14
N ASN A 61 3.30 5.90 0.02
CA ASN A 61 3.90 4.82 -0.75
C ASN A 61 4.01 5.19 -2.24
N LYS A 62 2.97 5.79 -2.81
CA LYS A 62 2.97 6.35 -4.18
C LYS A 62 4.14 7.32 -4.40
N LYS A 63 4.28 8.33 -3.53
CA LYS A 63 5.39 9.30 -3.60
C LYS A 63 6.75 8.63 -3.46
N HIS A 64 6.86 7.62 -2.61
CA HIS A 64 8.10 6.87 -2.41
C HIS A 64 8.54 6.11 -3.67
N PHE A 65 7.65 5.35 -4.32
CA PHE A 65 7.97 4.64 -5.56
C PHE A 65 8.27 5.58 -6.73
N GLN A 66 7.55 6.71 -6.84
CA GLN A 66 7.84 7.72 -7.85
C GLN A 66 9.23 8.34 -7.68
N LYS A 67 9.63 8.68 -6.45
CA LYS A 67 10.98 9.20 -6.15
C LYS A 67 12.07 8.17 -6.45
N LYS A 68 11.81 6.89 -6.16
CA LYS A 68 12.76 5.83 -6.51
C LYS A 68 12.89 5.68 -8.03
N ALA A 69 11.78 5.72 -8.76
CA ALA A 69 11.79 5.64 -10.23
C ALA A 69 12.54 6.81 -10.87
N SER A 70 12.32 8.05 -10.41
CA SER A 70 13.07 9.21 -10.90
C SER A 70 14.57 9.08 -10.59
N LYS A 71 14.93 8.64 -9.38
CA LYS A 71 16.34 8.41 -9.01
C LYS A 71 17.01 7.37 -9.93
N ILE A 72 16.34 6.27 -10.24
CA ILE A 72 16.86 5.24 -11.16
C ILE A 72 16.99 5.78 -12.58
N ALA A 73 16.03 6.58 -13.04
CA ALA A 73 16.10 7.22 -14.36
C ALA A 73 17.29 8.19 -14.48
N GLU A 74 17.55 8.97 -13.42
CA GLU A 74 18.63 9.97 -13.32
C GLU A 74 20.02 9.35 -13.15
N MET A 75 20.13 8.09 -12.70
CA MET A 75 21.42 7.41 -12.58
C MET A 75 22.14 7.37 -13.93
N LYS A 76 23.33 7.98 -13.96
CA LYS A 76 24.22 7.96 -15.12
C LYS A 76 24.86 6.59 -15.23
N VAL A 77 24.82 6.00 -16.43
CA VAL A 77 25.48 4.72 -16.71
C VAL A 77 27.00 4.90 -16.59
N PRO A 78 27.66 4.18 -15.68
CA PRO A 78 29.12 4.27 -15.51
C PRO A 78 29.86 3.84 -16.78
N LYS A 79 30.95 4.54 -17.10
CA LYS A 79 31.79 4.25 -18.28
C LYS A 79 32.86 3.19 -18.03
N GLN A 80 33.18 2.93 -16.77
CA GLN A 80 34.20 1.97 -16.32
C GLN A 80 33.56 0.62 -16.01
N LYS A 81 34.34 -0.47 -16.14
CA LYS A 81 33.86 -1.85 -16.03
C LYS A 81 33.32 -2.19 -14.63
N ASP A 82 34.13 -1.97 -13.59
CA ASP A 82 33.78 -2.35 -12.22
C ASP A 82 32.53 -1.63 -11.68
N PRO A 83 32.39 -0.29 -11.79
CA PRO A 83 31.18 0.39 -11.33
C PRO A 83 29.93 0.03 -12.16
N LEU A 84 30.10 -0.44 -13.40
CA LEU A 84 29.00 -0.94 -14.22
C LEU A 84 28.49 -2.29 -13.69
N ILE A 85 29.40 -3.17 -13.27
CA ILE A 85 29.09 -4.46 -12.63
C ILE A 85 28.39 -4.22 -11.29
N ASP A 86 28.90 -3.30 -10.46
CA ASP A 86 28.27 -2.95 -9.19
C ASP A 86 26.85 -2.39 -9.38
N MET A 87 26.65 -1.54 -10.40
CA MET A 87 25.33 -1.04 -10.76
C MET A 87 24.41 -2.17 -11.23
N LEU A 88 24.89 -3.12 -12.04
CA LEU A 88 24.10 -4.29 -12.43
C LEU A 88 23.69 -5.13 -11.23
N ASN A 89 24.60 -5.39 -10.29
CA ASN A 89 24.31 -6.13 -9.06
C ASN A 89 23.27 -5.40 -8.20
N PHE A 90 23.41 -4.09 -8.02
CA PHE A 90 22.44 -3.26 -7.30
C PHE A 90 21.05 -3.35 -7.93
N LEU A 91 20.95 -3.23 -9.25
CA LEU A 91 19.68 -3.31 -9.98
C LEU A 91 19.05 -4.71 -9.87
N VAL A 92 19.84 -5.79 -9.90
CA VAL A 92 19.33 -7.16 -9.65
C VAL A 92 18.75 -7.29 -8.25
N VAL A 93 19.44 -6.77 -7.24
CA VAL A 93 18.97 -6.82 -5.84
C VAL A 93 17.65 -6.08 -5.70
N GLU A 94 17.53 -4.88 -6.27
CA GLU A 94 16.30 -4.10 -6.28
C GLU A 94 15.13 -4.86 -6.94
N VAL A 95 15.35 -5.49 -8.09
CA VAL A 95 14.30 -6.30 -8.75
C VAL A 95 13.97 -7.56 -7.96
N SER A 96 14.96 -8.18 -7.31
CA SER A 96 14.75 -9.42 -6.55
C SER A 96 14.00 -9.19 -5.23
N SER A 97 14.24 -8.05 -4.59
CA SER A 97 13.65 -7.66 -3.31
C SER A 97 12.20 -7.23 -3.42
N ASN A 98 11.76 -6.88 -4.63
CA ASN A 98 10.41 -6.44 -4.92
C ASN A 98 9.69 -7.46 -5.81
N ASN A 99 8.36 -7.43 -5.79
CA ASN A 99 7.52 -8.28 -6.62
C ASN A 99 6.63 -7.44 -7.53
N TRP A 100 6.39 -7.93 -8.74
CA TRP A 100 5.33 -7.38 -9.57
C TRP A 100 3.99 -7.82 -9.00
N ASP A 101 3.11 -6.86 -8.79
CA ASP A 101 1.73 -7.14 -8.39
C ASP A 101 0.89 -7.53 -9.60
N ASN A 102 -0.01 -8.49 -9.37
CA ASN A 102 -0.99 -8.93 -10.35
C ASN A 102 -2.02 -7.83 -10.63
N ILE A 103 -2.44 -7.72 -11.89
CA ILE A 103 -3.48 -6.76 -12.33
C ILE A 103 -4.86 -7.07 -11.73
N SER A 104 -5.06 -8.26 -11.16
CA SER A 104 -6.37 -8.76 -10.74
C SER A 104 -6.80 -8.41 -9.32
N ASN A 105 -5.86 -8.04 -8.43
CA ASN A 105 -6.19 -7.73 -7.05
C ASN A 105 -6.35 -6.22 -6.95
N ASP A 106 -7.62 -5.79 -6.85
CA ASP A 106 -8.11 -4.49 -6.41
C ASP A 106 -7.12 -3.33 -6.62
N ASP A 107 -7.40 -2.49 -7.63
CA ASP A 107 -6.62 -1.34 -8.15
C ASP A 107 -6.08 -0.39 -7.06
N SER A 108 -5.20 -0.86 -6.20
CA SER A 108 -4.45 0.00 -5.30
C SER A 108 -3.46 0.71 -6.21
N GLU A 109 -3.65 2.02 -6.41
CA GLU A 109 -2.78 2.83 -7.27
C GLU A 109 -1.29 2.60 -6.93
N VAL A 110 -1.00 2.25 -5.68
CA VAL A 110 0.33 1.90 -5.16
C VAL A 110 0.99 0.75 -5.95
N SER A 111 0.25 -0.32 -6.23
CA SER A 111 0.75 -1.49 -6.97
C SER A 111 1.17 -1.11 -8.40
N LYS A 112 0.42 -0.21 -9.04
CA LYS A 112 0.74 0.35 -10.36
C LYS A 112 2.05 1.13 -10.34
N TYR A 113 2.28 1.96 -9.33
CA TYR A 113 3.53 2.72 -9.21
C TYR A 113 4.74 1.83 -8.87
N SER A 114 4.55 0.78 -8.06
CA SER A 114 5.59 -0.23 -7.81
C SER A 114 5.99 -0.95 -9.10
N ASN A 115 5.00 -1.37 -9.89
CA ASN A 115 5.23 -2.03 -11.17
C ASN A 115 5.96 -1.10 -12.18
N VAL A 116 5.57 0.18 -12.26
CA VAL A 116 6.26 1.19 -13.10
C VAL A 116 7.71 1.39 -12.62
N TYR A 117 7.95 1.44 -11.31
CA TYR A 117 9.30 1.50 -10.76
C TYR A 117 10.14 0.29 -11.19
N LEU A 118 9.62 -0.92 -11.04
CA LEU A 118 10.35 -2.14 -11.41
C LEU A 118 10.61 -2.24 -12.91
N ASP A 119 9.68 -1.75 -13.73
CA ASP A 119 9.87 -1.67 -15.17
C ASP A 119 11.01 -0.69 -15.53
N ALA A 120 11.08 0.47 -14.87
CA ALA A 120 12.17 1.43 -15.05
C ALA A 120 13.54 0.86 -14.61
N VAL A 121 13.57 0.10 -13.51
CA VAL A 121 14.79 -0.61 -13.04
C VAL A 121 15.25 -1.63 -14.07
N LEU A 122 14.31 -2.38 -14.66
CA LEU A 122 14.61 -3.39 -15.69
C LEU A 122 15.15 -2.73 -16.96
N GLU A 123 14.53 -1.65 -17.44
CA GLU A 123 15.03 -0.89 -18.60
C GLU A 123 16.45 -0.36 -18.36
N LYS A 124 16.72 0.19 -17.17
CA LYS A 124 18.08 0.63 -16.82
C LYS A 124 19.08 -0.50 -16.77
N TYR A 125 18.68 -1.67 -16.28
CA TYR A 125 19.52 -2.86 -16.29
C TYR A 125 19.87 -3.28 -17.73
N GLU A 126 18.90 -3.24 -18.64
CA GLU A 126 19.13 -3.53 -20.07
C GLU A 126 20.10 -2.53 -20.70
N GLN A 127 19.96 -1.24 -20.39
CA GLN A 127 20.90 -0.21 -20.85
C GLN A 127 22.32 -0.46 -20.35
N CYS A 128 22.48 -0.81 -19.07
CA CYS A 128 23.78 -1.13 -18.48
C CYS A 128 24.40 -2.38 -19.12
N LEU A 129 23.60 -3.43 -19.36
CA LEU A 129 24.04 -4.65 -20.01
C LEU A 129 24.45 -4.38 -21.46
N PHE A 130 23.68 -3.59 -22.21
CA PHE A 130 24.01 -3.18 -23.57
C PHE A 130 25.34 -2.40 -23.62
N PHE A 131 25.57 -1.51 -22.66
CA PHE A 131 26.83 -0.78 -22.55
C PHE A 131 28.01 -1.72 -22.24
N LEU A 132 27.80 -2.72 -21.37
CA LEU A 132 28.82 -3.71 -21.03
C LEU A 132 29.22 -4.54 -22.26
N VAL A 133 28.22 -4.98 -23.05
CA VAL A 133 28.43 -5.73 -24.29
C VAL A 133 29.17 -4.91 -25.36
N THR A 134 28.83 -3.63 -25.51
CA THR A 134 29.40 -2.79 -26.58
C THR A 134 30.80 -2.28 -26.25
N LYS A 135 31.10 -1.98 -24.98
CA LYS A 135 32.40 -1.44 -24.57
C LYS A 135 33.42 -2.50 -24.14
N PHE A 136 32.98 -3.67 -23.68
CA PHE A 136 33.86 -4.72 -23.15
C PHE A 136 33.57 -6.09 -23.78
N PRO A 137 33.79 -6.27 -25.09
CA PRO A 137 33.50 -7.52 -25.79
C PRO A 137 34.30 -8.72 -25.27
N ASN A 138 35.45 -8.49 -24.63
CA ASN A 138 36.33 -9.53 -24.12
C ASN A 138 35.81 -10.22 -22.84
N ALA A 139 34.80 -9.65 -22.18
CA ALA A 139 34.20 -10.19 -20.94
C ALA A 139 32.99 -11.10 -21.22
N THR A 140 33.14 -12.05 -22.15
CA THR A 140 32.03 -12.89 -22.66
C THR A 140 31.31 -13.69 -21.59
N ILE A 141 32.04 -14.21 -20.58
CA ILE A 141 31.47 -15.01 -19.48
C ILE A 141 30.61 -14.14 -18.56
N GLU A 142 31.10 -12.97 -18.14
CA GLU A 142 30.36 -12.02 -17.30
C GLU A 142 29.09 -11.53 -18.02
N ILE A 143 29.21 -11.19 -19.31
CA ILE A 143 28.09 -10.82 -20.17
C ILE A 143 27.03 -11.93 -20.18
N GLU A 144 27.45 -13.19 -20.33
CA GLU A 144 26.51 -14.30 -20.39
C GLU A 144 25.78 -14.50 -19.05
N MET A 145 26.50 -14.36 -17.92
CA MET A 145 25.91 -14.42 -16.59
C MET A 145 24.81 -13.37 -16.41
N TYR A 146 25.08 -12.11 -16.74
CA TYR A 146 24.08 -11.04 -16.64
C TYR A 146 22.92 -11.22 -17.63
N LYS A 147 23.16 -11.75 -18.84
CA LYS A 147 22.08 -12.12 -19.76
C LYS A 147 21.19 -13.24 -19.21
N ARG A 148 21.78 -14.23 -18.52
CA ARG A 148 20.99 -15.29 -17.85
C ARG A 148 20.16 -14.72 -16.71
N GLN A 149 20.73 -13.82 -15.90
CA GLN A 149 19.99 -13.13 -14.83
C GLN A 149 18.83 -12.30 -15.40
N LEU A 150 19.03 -11.53 -16.46
CA LEU A 150 17.97 -10.79 -17.14
C LEU A 150 16.82 -11.69 -17.58
N ARG A 151 17.15 -12.84 -18.18
CA ARG A 151 16.13 -13.82 -18.61
C ARG A 151 15.33 -14.37 -17.43
N LYS A 152 15.98 -14.65 -16.29
CA LYS A 152 15.28 -15.07 -15.06
C LYS A 152 14.33 -13.99 -14.57
N VAL A 153 14.78 -12.74 -14.54
CA VAL A 153 13.95 -11.58 -14.14
C VAL A 153 12.75 -11.40 -15.06
N LYS A 154 12.95 -11.44 -16.40
CA LYS A 154 11.84 -11.36 -17.36
C LYS A 154 10.83 -12.49 -17.17
N ARG A 155 11.30 -13.72 -17.00
CA ARG A 155 10.42 -14.86 -16.72
C ARG A 155 9.65 -14.68 -15.42
N LYS A 156 10.29 -14.18 -14.35
CA LYS A 156 9.62 -13.84 -13.08
C LYS A 156 8.50 -12.82 -13.33
N ARG A 157 8.76 -11.74 -14.07
CA ARG A 157 7.75 -10.74 -14.46
C ARG A 157 6.58 -11.36 -15.23
N PHE A 158 6.85 -12.19 -16.24
CA PHE A 158 5.80 -12.85 -17.02
C PHE A 158 4.96 -13.80 -16.15
N LEU A 159 5.60 -14.63 -15.34
CA LEU A 159 4.89 -15.54 -14.43
C LEU A 159 4.05 -14.76 -13.43
N GLN A 160 4.62 -13.73 -12.80
CA GLN A 160 3.91 -12.93 -11.81
C GLN A 160 2.73 -12.18 -12.42
N LYS A 161 2.82 -11.70 -13.66
CA LYS A 161 1.75 -10.95 -14.35
C LYS A 161 0.63 -11.84 -14.89
N TYR A 162 0.93 -13.06 -15.31
CA TYR A 162 -0.01 -13.95 -16.03
C TYR A 162 -0.32 -15.25 -15.27
N TRP A 163 0.08 -15.37 -14.01
CA TRP A 163 -0.11 -16.60 -13.21
C TRP A 163 -1.57 -17.05 -13.21
N LEU A 164 -2.51 -16.14 -13.01
CA LEU A 164 -3.94 -16.46 -12.99
C LEU A 164 -4.46 -16.94 -14.35
N PHE A 165 -4.01 -16.34 -15.44
CA PHE A 165 -4.35 -16.79 -16.79
C PHE A 165 -3.79 -18.20 -17.07
N LEU A 166 -2.57 -18.49 -16.62
CA LEU A 166 -1.98 -19.82 -16.75
C LEU A 166 -2.79 -20.88 -15.98
N VAL A 167 -3.22 -20.57 -14.76
CA VAL A 167 -4.08 -21.48 -13.97
C VAL A 167 -5.44 -21.66 -14.63
N ALA A 168 -6.05 -20.58 -15.13
CA ALA A 168 -7.35 -20.65 -15.82
C ALA A 168 -7.30 -21.54 -17.07
N ILE A 169 -6.26 -21.40 -17.91
CA ILE A 169 -6.08 -22.23 -19.11
C ILE A 169 -5.94 -23.71 -18.72
N LEU A 170 -5.22 -24.01 -17.65
CA LEU A 170 -5.02 -25.37 -17.17
C LEU A 170 -6.33 -26.00 -16.65
N LEU A 171 -7.17 -25.23 -15.96
CA LEU A 171 -8.50 -25.69 -15.53
C LEU A 171 -9.41 -25.97 -16.74
N VAL A 172 -9.41 -25.10 -17.74
CA VAL A 172 -10.21 -25.30 -18.97
C VAL A 172 -9.73 -26.52 -19.76
N SER A 173 -8.42 -26.75 -19.87
CA SER A 173 -7.89 -27.90 -20.61
C SER A 173 -8.22 -29.24 -19.93
N VAL A 174 -8.17 -29.31 -18.60
CA VAL A 174 -8.61 -30.49 -17.84
C VAL A 174 -10.11 -30.72 -18.01
N PHE A 175 -10.91 -29.66 -18.00
CA PHE A 175 -12.36 -29.77 -18.20
C PHE A 175 -12.71 -30.32 -19.60
N LEU A 176 -12.02 -29.84 -20.64
CA LEU A 176 -12.20 -30.35 -22.01
C LEU A 176 -11.76 -31.81 -22.16
N LEU A 177 -10.66 -32.22 -21.53
CA LEU A 177 -10.19 -33.61 -21.56
C LEU A 177 -11.09 -34.57 -20.76
N CYS A 178 -11.82 -34.08 -19.76
CA CYS A 178 -12.77 -34.89 -18.98
C CYS A 178 -14.15 -34.98 -19.65
N TYR A 179 -14.43 -34.11 -20.62
CA TYR A 179 -15.70 -34.06 -21.36
C TYR A 179 -15.67 -34.89 -22.66
N ILE A 180 -14.48 -35.26 -23.14
CA ILE A 180 -14.24 -36.18 -24.26
C ILE A 180 -14.13 -37.60 -23.73
#